data_AF-A0A6B3BVV7-F1
#
_entry.id   AF-A0A6B3BVV7-F1
#
_cell.length_a   1.000
_cell.length_b   1.000
_cell.length_c   1.000
_cell.angle_alpha   90.00
_cell.angle_beta   90.00
_cell.angle_gamma   90.00
#
_symmetry.space_group_name_H-M   'P 1'
#
loop_
_entity.id
_entity.type
_entity.pdbx_description
1 polymer ?
#
loop_
_entity_poly.entity_id
_entity_poly.type
_entity_poly.pdbx_seq_one_letter_code
_entity_poly.pdbx_strand_id
1 'polypeptide(L)'
;MDEAFTDPSNLAAVLDDMAFTADGGLRVTFDRGEVGTPAAGSYVVTLSRATVTPWLSAFGERVQRQTVRPFGSLDLGAASTPTAAVPTHTASGDDDTDCEKVRCVALTFDDGPAAPETSTLLTYLAQYDARATFFTVGQNVVAHPDLVRAEARAGNEVGNHSWNHPDLTKLTPRQISYQLNRTSAAIKAATGKAPALFRPPYGAVNSTVRHATTLSPVLWTLDTED
;
A
#
# COMPACT_ATOMS: atom_id res chain seq x y z
N MET A 1 23.30 -0.30 -2.67
CA MET A 1 22.80 -1.08 -1.54
C MET A 1 22.65 -0.08 -0.42
N ASP A 2 21.41 0.32 -0.14
CA ASP A 2 21.11 1.36 0.85
C ASP A 2 20.57 0.64 2.08
N GLU A 3 21.33 0.68 3.17
CA GLU A 3 21.01 0.04 4.46
C GLU A 3 19.88 0.74 5.23
N ALA A 4 19.22 1.71 4.60
CA ALA A 4 18.16 2.50 5.20
C ALA A 4 17.01 1.64 5.76
N PHE A 5 16.61 0.56 5.08
CA PHE A 5 15.32 -0.08 5.38
C PHE A 5 15.38 -1.30 6.30
N THR A 6 16.54 -1.58 6.89
CA THR A 6 16.69 -2.58 7.97
C THR A 6 16.73 -1.94 9.37
N ASP A 7 16.78 -0.60 9.43
CA ASP A 7 16.85 0.16 10.69
C ASP A 7 15.43 0.56 11.16
N PRO A 8 15.01 0.20 12.40
CA PRO A 8 13.79 0.71 13.02
C PRO A 8 13.66 2.23 13.02
N SER A 9 14.76 2.99 12.86
CA SER A 9 14.75 4.45 12.71
C SER A 9 14.03 4.93 11.44
N ASN A 10 13.97 4.13 10.37
CA ASN A 10 13.29 4.50 9.13
C ASN A 10 11.78 4.18 9.11
N LEU A 11 11.29 3.41 10.09
CA LEU A 11 9.84 3.31 10.32
C LEU A 11 9.29 4.65 10.83
N ALA A 12 10.10 5.39 11.60
CA ALA A 12 9.76 6.74 12.04
C ALA A 12 9.68 7.71 10.84
N ALA A 13 10.55 7.55 9.83
CA ALA A 13 10.53 8.40 8.62
C ALA A 13 9.25 8.24 7.77
N VAL A 14 8.56 7.10 7.82
CA VAL A 14 7.27 6.91 7.11
C VAL A 14 6.09 7.54 7.87
N LEU A 15 6.25 7.74 9.18
CA LEU A 15 5.27 8.40 10.05
C LEU A 15 5.61 9.88 10.31
N ASP A 16 6.80 10.34 9.96
CA ASP A 16 7.26 11.73 10.15
C ASP A 16 6.48 12.72 9.26
N ASP A 17 5.88 12.20 8.21
CA ASP A 17 5.03 12.94 7.28
C ASP A 17 3.62 13.20 7.85
N MET A 18 3.21 12.56 8.96
CA MET A 18 1.88 12.77 9.56
C MET A 18 1.91 12.75 11.09
N ALA A 19 1.60 13.88 11.71
CA ALA A 19 1.59 14.01 13.17
C ALA A 19 0.36 14.77 13.67
N PHE A 20 -0.18 14.37 14.82
CA PHE A 20 -1.15 15.23 15.51
C PHE A 20 -0.45 16.46 16.07
N THR A 21 -1.05 17.64 15.90
CA THR A 21 -0.64 18.88 16.53
C THR A 21 -1.04 18.89 18.01
N ALA A 22 -0.46 19.80 18.81
CA ALA A 22 -0.74 19.89 20.25
C ALA A 22 -2.22 20.17 20.57
N ASP A 23 -2.96 20.80 19.66
CA ASP A 23 -4.41 21.03 19.76
C ASP A 23 -5.26 19.90 19.15
N GLY A 24 -4.62 18.84 18.63
CA GLY A 24 -5.26 17.64 18.09
C GLY A 24 -5.66 17.73 16.63
N GLY A 25 -5.23 18.77 15.90
CA GLY A 25 -5.26 18.78 14.44
C GLY A 25 -4.27 17.77 13.86
N LEU A 26 -4.34 17.52 12.55
CA LEU A 26 -3.42 16.64 11.84
C LEU A 26 -2.54 17.46 10.92
N ARG A 27 -1.23 17.42 11.15
CA ARG A 27 -0.21 18.00 10.28
C ARG A 27 0.28 16.91 9.34
N VAL A 28 0.18 17.16 8.05
CA VAL A 28 0.73 16.31 6.99
C VAL A 28 1.83 17.08 6.27
N THR A 29 3.03 16.51 6.22
CA THR A 29 4.16 17.00 5.43
C THR A 29 4.19 16.22 4.12
N PHE A 30 4.33 16.95 3.03
CA PHE A 30 4.53 16.42 1.71
C PHE A 30 5.93 16.82 1.26
N ASP A 31 6.72 15.84 0.87
CA ASP A 31 8.06 16.06 0.39
C ASP A 31 8.08 16.78 -0.97
N ARG A 32 9.27 17.23 -1.37
CA ARG A 32 9.45 17.99 -2.60
C ARG A 32 8.94 17.22 -3.82
N GLY A 33 7.88 17.75 -4.42
CA GLY A 33 7.23 17.14 -5.59
C GLY A 33 6.23 16.04 -5.25
N GLU A 34 5.83 15.86 -4.00
CA GLU A 34 4.66 15.00 -3.70
C GLU A 34 3.35 15.74 -3.99
N VAL A 35 3.32 17.05 -3.75
CA VAL A 35 2.24 17.95 -4.15
C VAL A 35 2.83 19.21 -4.79
N GLY A 36 2.22 19.72 -5.87
CA GLY A 36 2.71 20.89 -6.59
C GLY A 36 3.96 20.65 -7.45
N THR A 37 4.53 21.73 -8.01
CA THR A 37 5.73 21.62 -8.84
C THR A 37 6.98 21.40 -7.98
N PRO A 38 7.99 20.62 -8.42
CA PRO A 38 9.19 20.36 -7.63
C PRO A 38 9.95 21.63 -7.20
N ALA A 39 9.81 22.76 -7.91
CA ALA A 39 10.44 24.02 -7.53
C ALA A 39 9.94 24.55 -6.17
N ALA A 40 8.71 24.20 -5.77
CA ALA A 40 8.05 24.80 -4.63
C ALA A 40 8.44 24.24 -3.25
N GLY A 41 9.30 23.21 -3.19
CA GLY A 41 9.79 22.65 -1.92
C GLY A 41 8.82 21.67 -1.25
N SER A 42 8.99 21.43 0.04
CA SER A 42 8.06 20.62 0.84
C SER A 42 6.83 21.45 1.22
N TYR A 43 5.68 20.80 1.27
CA TYR A 43 4.40 21.42 1.63
C TYR A 43 3.89 20.85 2.94
N VAL A 44 3.31 21.69 3.78
CA VAL A 44 2.71 21.25 5.04
C VAL A 44 1.24 21.65 5.04
N VAL A 45 0.36 20.68 5.21
CA VAL A 45 -1.09 20.89 5.36
C VAL A 45 -1.47 20.56 6.79
N THR A 46 -2.16 21.49 7.45
CA THR A 46 -2.70 21.26 8.80
C THR A 46 -4.22 21.27 8.73
N LEU A 47 -4.83 20.15 9.11
CA LEU A 47 -6.27 20.00 9.22
C LEU A 47 -6.69 20.18 10.68
N SER A 48 -7.79 20.90 10.91
CA SER A 48 -8.26 21.16 12.27
C SER A 48 -8.68 19.86 12.97
N ARG A 49 -8.63 19.85 14.31
CA ARG A 49 -9.14 18.72 15.10
C ARG A 49 -10.58 18.37 14.74
N ALA A 50 -11.45 19.38 14.58
CA ALA A 50 -12.86 19.19 14.25
C ALA A 50 -13.05 18.53 12.87
N THR A 51 -12.14 18.81 11.93
CA THR A 51 -12.12 18.20 10.60
C THR A 51 -11.68 16.75 10.66
N VAL A 52 -10.64 16.44 11.43
CA VAL A 52 -9.97 15.12 11.39
C VAL A 52 -10.62 14.10 12.33
N THR A 53 -11.10 14.52 13.50
CA THR A 53 -11.63 13.60 14.53
C THR A 53 -12.70 12.64 13.99
N PRO A 54 -13.66 13.08 13.15
CA PRO A 54 -14.66 12.17 12.57
C PRO A 54 -14.10 11.09 11.64
N TRP A 55 -12.86 11.24 11.16
CA TRP A 55 -12.22 10.31 10.22
C TRP A 55 -11.31 9.29 10.91
N LEU A 56 -11.09 9.45 12.22
CA LEU A 56 -10.15 8.60 12.95
C LEU A 56 -10.78 7.25 13.28
N SER A 57 -9.99 6.20 13.10
CA SER A 57 -10.29 4.90 13.71
C SER A 57 -10.23 5.00 15.24
N ALA A 58 -10.75 4.00 15.95
CA ALA A 58 -10.65 3.94 17.41
C ALA A 58 -9.19 4.02 17.90
N PHE A 59 -8.24 3.46 17.14
CA PHE A 59 -6.81 3.63 17.40
C PHE A 59 -6.37 5.08 17.17
N GLY A 60 -6.70 5.68 16.02
CA GLY A 60 -6.37 7.06 15.70
C GLY A 60 -6.90 8.06 16.74
N GLU A 61 -8.12 7.88 17.24
CA GLU A 61 -8.66 8.72 18.30
C GLU A 61 -7.88 8.61 19.62
N ARG A 62 -7.40 7.42 19.98
CA ARG A 62 -6.58 7.23 21.19
C ARG A 62 -5.23 7.91 21.03
N VAL A 63 -4.60 7.79 19.85
CA VAL A 63 -3.36 8.50 19.52
C VAL A 63 -3.59 10.02 19.61
N GLN A 64 -4.64 10.55 18.97
CA GLN A 64 -4.99 11.98 19.03
C GLN A 64 -5.20 12.46 20.47
N ARG A 65 -5.96 11.69 21.27
CA ARG A 65 -6.21 12.02 22.68
C ARG A 65 -4.92 12.07 23.49
N GLN A 66 -4.02 11.11 23.28
CA GLN A 66 -2.74 11.06 23.98
C GLN A 66 -1.82 12.22 23.58
N THR A 67 -1.83 12.65 22.31
CA THR A 67 -1.07 13.82 21.87
C THR A 67 -1.56 15.11 22.54
N VAL A 68 -2.88 15.29 22.67
CA VAL A 68 -3.47 16.50 23.29
C VAL A 68 -3.38 16.46 24.82
N ARG A 69 -3.46 15.27 25.42
CA ARG A 69 -3.43 15.05 26.88
C ARG A 69 -2.57 13.83 27.19
N PRO A 70 -1.25 14.00 27.34
CA PRO A 70 -0.37 12.88 27.67
C PRO A 70 -0.63 12.42 29.11
N PHE A 71 -1.02 11.15 29.28
CA PHE A 71 -1.07 10.49 30.58
C PHE A 71 0.21 9.67 30.82
N GLY A 72 0.54 9.44 32.10
CA GLY A 72 1.80 8.80 32.51
C GLY A 72 2.03 7.36 32.02
N SER A 73 1.01 6.70 31.47
CA SER A 73 1.14 5.43 30.74
C SER A 73 0.58 5.56 29.32
N LEU A 74 1.38 5.17 28.33
CA LEU A 74 0.99 5.13 26.92
C LEU A 74 0.29 3.79 26.65
N ASP A 75 -1.03 3.74 26.81
CA ASP A 75 -1.84 2.60 26.39
C ASP A 75 -2.66 2.98 25.15
N LEU A 76 -2.14 2.61 23.97
CA LEU A 76 -2.81 2.84 22.69
C LEU A 76 -3.74 1.69 22.30
N GLY A 77 -3.81 0.62 23.12
CA GLY A 77 -4.34 -0.68 22.72
C GLY A 77 -3.58 -1.30 21.55
N ALA A 78 -3.88 -2.56 21.23
CA ALA A 78 -3.46 -3.11 19.95
C ALA A 78 -4.16 -2.34 18.82
N ALA A 79 -3.45 -2.06 17.72
CA ALA A 79 -4.13 -1.93 16.45
C ALA A 79 -4.88 -3.24 16.26
N SER A 80 -6.19 -3.19 16.03
CA SER A 80 -6.97 -4.39 15.75
C SER A 80 -6.53 -4.93 14.39
N THR A 81 -5.38 -5.60 14.32
CA THR A 81 -5.03 -6.49 13.21
C THR A 81 -5.60 -7.84 13.58
N PRO A 82 -6.66 -8.30 12.90
CA PRO A 82 -7.08 -9.69 13.01
C PRO A 82 -5.87 -10.56 12.69
N THR A 83 -5.56 -11.54 13.54
CA THR A 83 -4.63 -12.61 13.16
C THR A 83 -5.27 -13.35 12.00
N ALA A 84 -4.81 -13.07 10.78
CA ALA A 84 -5.35 -13.69 9.58
C ALA A 84 -5.04 -15.19 9.63
N ALA A 85 -6.06 -16.01 9.89
CA ALA A 85 -6.00 -17.46 9.77
C ALA A 85 -6.13 -17.80 8.28
N VAL A 86 -5.10 -17.51 7.49
CA VAL A 86 -5.11 -17.78 6.06
C VAL A 86 -4.53 -19.17 5.79
N PRO A 87 -5.29 -20.07 5.14
CA PRO A 87 -4.76 -21.33 4.63
C PRO A 87 -3.56 -21.06 3.73
N THR A 88 -2.46 -21.76 3.99
CA THR A 88 -1.24 -21.61 3.18
C THR A 88 -1.38 -22.50 1.95
N HIS A 89 -1.60 -21.93 0.77
CA HIS A 89 -1.34 -22.68 -0.47
C HIS A 89 0.18 -22.76 -0.62
N THR A 90 0.74 -23.94 -0.40
CA THR A 90 2.18 -24.17 -0.18
C THR A 90 3.06 -24.05 -1.43
N ALA A 91 2.54 -23.62 -2.58
CA ALA A 91 3.33 -23.44 -3.80
C ALA A 91 2.92 -22.17 -4.57
N SER A 92 3.52 -21.04 -4.19
CA SER A 92 3.61 -19.86 -5.05
C SER A 92 4.56 -20.20 -6.20
N GLY A 93 4.03 -20.35 -7.42
CA GLY A 93 4.82 -20.47 -8.65
C GLY A 93 4.84 -21.82 -9.37
N ASP A 94 4.15 -22.86 -8.91
CA ASP A 94 4.12 -24.19 -9.56
C ASP A 94 2.88 -24.45 -10.42
N ASP A 95 2.13 -23.42 -10.80
CA ASP A 95 1.02 -23.63 -11.73
C ASP A 95 1.57 -23.70 -13.16
N ASP A 96 1.74 -24.92 -13.68
CA ASP A 96 2.18 -25.19 -15.06
C ASP A 96 1.03 -25.07 -16.08
N THR A 97 -0.09 -24.49 -15.66
CA THR A 97 -1.26 -24.27 -16.50
C THR A 97 -0.90 -23.48 -17.75
N ASP A 98 -0.98 -24.19 -18.88
CA ASP A 98 -0.81 -23.62 -20.21
C ASP A 98 -2.11 -22.94 -20.65
N CYS A 99 -2.19 -21.63 -20.39
CA CYS A 99 -3.34 -20.80 -20.78
C CYS A 99 -3.53 -20.64 -22.30
N GLU A 100 -2.62 -21.14 -23.15
CA GLU A 100 -2.87 -21.28 -24.59
C GLU A 100 -3.73 -22.52 -24.90
N LYS A 101 -3.73 -23.52 -24.02
CA LYS A 101 -4.47 -24.79 -24.17
C LYS A 101 -5.77 -24.82 -23.38
N VAL A 102 -5.89 -24.06 -22.30
CA VAL A 102 -7.09 -24.00 -21.46
C VAL A 102 -7.60 -22.57 -21.33
N ARG A 103 -8.89 -22.42 -21.00
CA ARG A 103 -9.50 -21.10 -20.81
C ARG A 103 -9.11 -20.56 -19.44
N CYS A 104 -8.17 -19.63 -19.41
CA CYS A 104 -7.76 -18.94 -18.20
C CYS A 104 -8.44 -17.58 -18.03
N VAL A 105 -8.65 -17.20 -16.77
CA VAL A 105 -9.00 -15.84 -16.34
C VAL A 105 -8.10 -15.52 -15.14
N ALA A 106 -7.54 -14.31 -15.11
CA ALA A 106 -6.80 -13.81 -13.95
C ALA A 106 -7.69 -12.84 -13.16
N LEU A 107 -8.01 -13.21 -11.92
CA LEU A 107 -8.67 -12.29 -10.98
C LEU A 107 -7.63 -11.32 -10.44
N THR A 108 -7.94 -10.03 -10.47
CA THR A 108 -7.03 -9.00 -9.99
C THR A 108 -7.77 -7.99 -9.14
N PHE A 109 -7.17 -7.57 -8.03
CA PHE A 109 -7.77 -6.61 -7.09
C PHE A 109 -6.79 -5.46 -6.85
N ASP A 110 -7.30 -4.24 -6.92
CA ASP A 110 -6.52 -3.01 -6.78
C ASP A 110 -6.76 -2.36 -5.41
N ASP A 111 -6.02 -1.28 -5.12
CA ASP A 111 -6.16 -0.38 -3.96
C ASP A 111 -5.91 -0.95 -2.56
N GLY A 112 -5.85 -2.27 -2.41
CA GLY A 112 -5.52 -2.94 -1.16
C GLY A 112 -4.07 -2.73 -0.68
N PRO A 113 -3.70 -3.33 0.46
CA PRO A 113 -4.58 -4.07 1.38
C PRO A 113 -5.48 -3.15 2.24
N ALA A 114 -6.69 -3.60 2.55
CA ALA A 114 -7.60 -2.94 3.48
C ALA A 114 -8.19 -3.95 4.46
N ALA A 115 -8.34 -3.56 5.72
CA ALA A 115 -9.01 -4.36 6.74
C ALA A 115 -10.43 -3.83 6.98
N PRO A 116 -11.47 -4.71 7.00
CA PRO A 116 -11.41 -6.18 6.93
C PRO A 116 -11.47 -6.80 5.53
N GLU A 117 -11.61 -6.02 4.47
CA GLU A 117 -12.00 -6.47 3.12
C GLU A 117 -11.00 -7.48 2.53
N THR A 118 -9.70 -7.18 2.55
CA THR A 118 -8.65 -8.08 2.05
C THR A 118 -8.68 -9.42 2.77
N SER A 119 -8.87 -9.43 4.09
CA SER A 119 -8.94 -10.69 4.86
C SER A 119 -10.17 -11.53 4.50
N THR A 120 -11.29 -10.88 4.20
CA THR A 120 -12.53 -11.53 3.76
C THR A 120 -12.34 -12.13 2.37
N LEU A 121 -11.72 -11.38 1.46
CA LEU A 121 -11.39 -11.85 0.11
C LEU A 121 -10.45 -13.06 0.13
N LEU A 122 -9.39 -13.05 0.95
CA LEU A 122 -8.49 -14.20 1.09
C LEU A 122 -9.21 -15.45 1.60
N THR A 123 -10.23 -15.29 2.45
CA THR A 123 -11.07 -16.40 2.92
C THR A 123 -11.86 -17.02 1.77
N TYR A 124 -12.48 -16.19 0.93
CA TYR A 124 -13.21 -16.69 -0.24
C TYR A 124 -12.30 -17.31 -1.29
N LEU A 125 -11.15 -16.71 -1.59
CA LEU A 125 -10.18 -17.29 -2.53
C LEU A 125 -9.76 -18.69 -2.07
N ALA A 126 -9.44 -18.87 -0.79
CA ALA A 126 -9.11 -20.17 -0.24
C ALA A 126 -10.29 -21.17 -0.28
N GLN A 127 -11.51 -20.72 -0.01
CA GLN A 127 -12.71 -21.56 -0.09
C GLN A 127 -12.93 -22.13 -1.51
N TYR A 128 -12.60 -21.35 -2.54
CA TYR A 128 -12.79 -21.73 -3.93
C TYR A 128 -11.53 -22.28 -4.61
N ASP A 129 -10.45 -22.53 -3.84
CA ASP A 129 -9.12 -22.92 -4.34
C ASP A 129 -8.64 -22.02 -5.50
N ALA A 130 -8.93 -20.72 -5.36
CA ALA A 130 -8.61 -19.71 -6.34
C ALA A 130 -7.40 -18.89 -5.92
N ARG A 131 -6.66 -18.39 -6.91
CA ARG A 131 -5.57 -17.43 -6.73
C ARG A 131 -5.89 -16.14 -7.46
N ALA A 132 -5.35 -15.04 -6.98
CA ALA A 132 -5.50 -13.72 -7.56
C ALA A 132 -4.16 -12.97 -7.61
N THR A 133 -4.16 -11.84 -8.31
CA THR A 133 -3.09 -10.84 -8.23
C THR A 133 -3.61 -9.61 -7.49
N PHE A 134 -2.90 -9.18 -6.45
CA PHE A 134 -3.23 -8.00 -5.67
C PHE A 134 -2.29 -6.86 -6.06
N PHE A 135 -2.80 -5.82 -6.71
CA PHE A 135 -2.04 -4.60 -6.97
C PHE A 135 -2.19 -3.66 -5.78
N THR A 136 -1.18 -3.65 -4.92
CA THR A 136 -1.26 -2.97 -3.62
C THR A 136 -0.70 -1.55 -3.65
N VAL A 137 -1.38 -0.62 -2.97
CA VAL A 137 -0.94 0.77 -2.81
C VAL A 137 0.07 0.84 -1.66
N GLY A 138 1.22 1.47 -1.90
CA GLY A 138 2.35 1.44 -0.97
C GLY A 138 2.07 1.98 0.42
N GLN A 139 1.25 3.04 0.55
CA GLN A 139 0.78 3.53 1.86
C GLN A 139 0.01 2.44 2.64
N ASN A 140 -0.83 1.68 1.96
CA ASN A 140 -1.62 0.60 2.54
C ASN A 140 -0.74 -0.62 2.89
N VAL A 141 0.28 -0.90 2.09
CA VAL A 141 1.28 -1.95 2.41
C VAL A 141 1.97 -1.65 3.74
N VAL A 142 2.33 -0.39 4.02
CA VAL A 142 2.93 0.00 5.30
C VAL A 142 1.92 -0.02 6.45
N ALA A 143 0.66 0.35 6.19
CA ALA A 143 -0.39 0.30 7.19
C ALA A 143 -0.76 -1.14 7.60
N HIS A 144 -0.72 -2.08 6.64
CA HIS A 144 -1.15 -3.47 6.83
C HIS A 144 -0.15 -4.51 6.28
N PRO A 145 1.11 -4.51 6.74
CA PRO A 145 2.13 -5.40 6.20
C PRO A 145 1.86 -6.88 6.51
N ASP A 146 1.05 -7.16 7.51
CA ASP A 146 0.54 -8.49 7.86
C ASP A 146 -0.46 -9.03 6.83
N LEU A 147 -1.33 -8.18 6.29
CA LEU A 147 -2.25 -8.57 5.21
C LEU A 147 -1.49 -8.85 3.91
N VAL A 148 -0.50 -8.04 3.55
CA VAL A 148 0.33 -8.29 2.36
C VAL A 148 1.14 -9.59 2.50
N ARG A 149 1.63 -9.88 3.72
CA ARG A 149 2.23 -11.19 4.01
C ARG A 149 1.23 -12.32 3.84
N ALA A 150 -0.01 -12.13 4.25
CA ALA A 150 -1.05 -13.13 4.16
C ALA A 150 -1.43 -13.40 2.69
N GLU A 151 -1.57 -12.35 1.86
CA GLU A 151 -1.76 -12.45 0.41
C GLU A 151 -0.69 -13.34 -0.23
N ALA A 152 0.59 -13.02 0.01
CA ALA A 152 1.71 -13.77 -0.55
C ALA A 152 1.81 -15.22 -0.01
N ARG A 153 1.59 -15.43 1.29
CA ARG A 153 1.60 -16.78 1.90
C ARG A 153 0.45 -17.67 1.43
N ALA A 154 -0.66 -17.07 1.01
CA ALA A 154 -1.78 -17.77 0.39
C ALA A 154 -1.53 -18.13 -1.07
N GLY A 155 -0.33 -17.89 -1.61
CA GLY A 155 0.02 -18.26 -2.99
C GLY A 155 -0.47 -17.28 -4.04
N ASN A 156 -0.99 -16.11 -3.64
CA ASN A 156 -1.35 -15.03 -4.57
C ASN A 156 -0.10 -14.25 -5.03
N GLU A 157 -0.21 -13.60 -6.18
CA GLU A 157 0.80 -12.65 -6.66
C GLU A 157 0.54 -11.28 -6.04
N VAL A 158 1.60 -10.58 -5.61
CA VAL A 158 1.50 -9.21 -5.07
C VAL A 158 2.21 -8.26 -6.04
N GLY A 159 1.42 -7.45 -6.73
CA GLY A 159 1.86 -6.40 -7.64
C GLY A 159 1.88 -5.02 -7.00
N ASN A 160 2.48 -4.07 -7.73
CA ASN A 160 2.64 -2.69 -7.31
C ASN A 160 1.52 -1.79 -7.88
N HIS A 161 0.90 -0.95 -7.06
CA HIS A 161 -0.11 0.02 -7.49
C HIS A 161 0.22 1.47 -7.15
N SER A 162 1.51 1.84 -7.26
CA SER A 162 2.08 3.12 -6.83
C SER A 162 1.98 3.35 -5.31
N TRP A 163 2.53 4.48 -4.83
CA TRP A 163 2.65 4.74 -3.40
C TRP A 163 1.37 5.32 -2.80
N ASN A 164 0.82 6.35 -3.43
CA ASN A 164 -0.38 7.06 -2.97
C ASN A 164 -1.42 7.28 -4.10
N HIS A 165 -1.42 6.36 -5.07
CA HIS A 165 -2.40 6.31 -6.17
C HIS A 165 -2.52 7.57 -7.06
N PRO A 166 -1.42 8.26 -7.45
CA PRO A 166 -1.52 9.39 -8.37
C PRO A 166 -1.61 8.91 -9.82
N ASP A 167 -2.18 9.75 -10.68
CA ASP A 167 -2.03 9.59 -12.13
C ASP A 167 -0.55 9.79 -12.51
N LEU A 168 0.15 8.67 -12.77
CA LEU A 168 1.58 8.66 -13.06
C LEU A 168 1.95 9.44 -14.34
N THR A 169 1.00 9.64 -15.25
CA THR A 169 1.26 10.37 -16.50
C THR A 169 1.45 11.87 -16.30
N LYS A 170 1.00 12.39 -15.15
CA LYS A 170 1.13 13.80 -14.75
C LYS A 170 2.40 14.08 -13.95
N LEU A 171 3.20 13.05 -13.70
CA LEU A 171 4.41 13.14 -12.87
C LEU A 171 5.68 13.20 -13.71
N THR A 172 6.73 13.77 -13.12
CA THR A 172 8.09 13.70 -13.66
C THR A 172 8.67 12.30 -13.50
N PRO A 173 9.68 11.89 -14.31
CA PRO A 173 10.32 10.59 -14.18
C PRO A 173 10.79 10.25 -12.76
N ARG A 174 11.36 11.24 -12.05
CA ARG A 174 11.83 11.06 -10.66
C ARG A 174 10.67 10.77 -9.71
N GLN A 175 9.55 11.46 -9.84
CA GLN A 175 8.35 11.22 -9.03
C GLN A 175 7.75 9.84 -9.34
N ILE A 176 7.74 9.41 -10.60
CA ILE A 176 7.26 8.07 -11.00
C ILE A 176 8.15 6.99 -10.36
N SER A 177 9.47 7.11 -10.49
CA SER A 177 10.40 6.16 -9.89
C SER A 177 10.27 6.13 -8.37
N TYR A 178 10.00 7.26 -7.71
CA TYR A 178 9.71 7.29 -6.28
C TYR A 178 8.45 6.50 -5.92
N GLN A 179 7.33 6.74 -6.61
CA GLN A 179 6.07 6.03 -6.42
C GLN A 179 6.23 4.50 -6.54
N LEU A 180 6.96 4.05 -7.56
CA LEU A 180 7.11 2.63 -7.85
C LEU A 180 8.19 1.98 -6.97
N ASN A 181 9.34 2.62 -6.75
CA ASN A 181 10.41 2.04 -5.97
C ASN A 181 10.06 1.97 -4.48
N ARG A 182 9.41 3.01 -3.93
CA ARG A 182 8.99 3.03 -2.51
C ARG A 182 7.99 1.90 -2.23
N THR A 183 7.01 1.73 -3.12
CA THR A 183 6.02 0.65 -3.02
C THR A 183 6.66 -0.73 -3.18
N SER A 184 7.56 -0.90 -4.15
CA SER A 184 8.28 -2.18 -4.35
C SER A 184 9.14 -2.56 -3.15
N ALA A 185 9.78 -1.57 -2.50
CA ALA A 185 10.54 -1.79 -1.28
C ALA A 185 9.63 -2.21 -0.12
N ALA A 186 8.46 -1.57 0.05
CA ALA A 186 7.49 -1.93 1.07
C ALA A 186 6.94 -3.36 0.86
N ILE A 187 6.59 -3.73 -0.38
CA ILE A 187 6.14 -5.08 -0.72
C ILE A 187 7.25 -6.11 -0.43
N LYS A 188 8.49 -5.82 -0.81
CA LYS A 188 9.64 -6.69 -0.51
C LYS A 188 9.88 -6.83 0.99
N ALA A 189 9.75 -5.76 1.76
CA ALA A 189 9.91 -5.79 3.21
C ALA A 189 8.81 -6.65 3.86
N ALA A 190 7.57 -6.57 3.36
CA ALA A 190 6.48 -7.40 3.86
C ALA A 190 6.66 -8.88 3.47
N THR A 191 6.91 -9.18 2.20
CA THR A 191 6.80 -10.54 1.63
C THR A 191 8.12 -11.28 1.44
N GLY A 192 9.25 -10.56 1.48
CA GLY A 192 10.56 -11.08 1.09
C GLY A 192 10.82 -11.08 -0.42
N LYS A 193 9.82 -10.79 -1.26
CA LYS A 193 9.93 -10.76 -2.73
C LYS A 193 9.58 -9.38 -3.27
N ALA A 194 10.39 -8.86 -4.19
CA ALA A 194 10.04 -7.63 -4.90
C ALA A 194 8.99 -7.95 -5.99
N PRO A 195 8.01 -7.06 -6.24
CA PRO A 195 7.06 -7.25 -7.32
C PRO A 195 7.77 -7.16 -8.67
N ALA A 196 7.30 -7.92 -9.66
CA ALA A 196 7.71 -7.79 -11.06
C ALA A 196 6.69 -7.01 -11.91
N LEU A 197 5.45 -6.94 -11.43
CA LEU A 197 4.30 -6.35 -12.10
C LEU A 197 3.91 -5.04 -11.41
N PHE A 198 3.39 -4.09 -12.19
CA PHE A 198 2.66 -2.95 -11.65
C PHE A 198 1.40 -2.70 -12.45
N ARG A 199 0.38 -2.15 -11.79
CA ARG A 199 -0.78 -1.59 -12.46
C ARG A 199 -0.75 -0.08 -12.28
N PRO A 200 -0.79 0.72 -13.35
CA PRO A 200 -0.86 2.17 -13.22
C PRO A 200 -2.25 2.57 -12.68
N PRO A 201 -2.32 3.45 -11.66
CA PRO A 201 -3.59 4.08 -11.25
C PRO A 201 -4.38 4.59 -12.44
N TYR A 202 -5.70 4.35 -12.43
CA TYR A 202 -6.64 4.74 -13.50
C TYR A 202 -6.34 4.15 -14.88
N GLY A 203 -5.47 3.14 -14.98
CA GLY A 203 -4.96 2.64 -16.26
C GLY A 203 -4.04 3.63 -17.00
N ALA A 204 -3.63 4.72 -16.36
CA ALA A 204 -2.92 5.83 -16.99
C ALA A 204 -1.42 5.52 -17.16
N VAL A 205 -1.01 5.15 -18.37
CA VAL A 205 0.39 4.84 -18.72
C VAL A 205 0.80 5.46 -20.05
N ASN A 206 2.00 6.03 -20.10
CA ASN A 206 2.61 6.54 -21.32
C ASN A 206 4.10 6.12 -21.42
N SER A 207 4.80 6.58 -22.45
CA SER A 207 6.23 6.26 -22.64
C SER A 207 7.10 6.73 -21.47
N THR A 208 6.82 7.89 -20.88
CA THR A 208 7.53 8.40 -19.70
C THR A 208 7.41 7.44 -18.53
N VAL A 209 6.20 6.95 -18.23
CA VAL A 209 5.96 5.97 -17.17
C VAL A 209 6.70 4.66 -17.46
N ARG A 210 6.61 4.15 -18.70
CA ARG A 210 7.27 2.89 -19.10
C ARG A 210 8.79 2.96 -19.00
N HIS A 211 9.41 4.11 -19.28
CA HIS A 211 10.86 4.27 -19.19
C HIS A 211 11.36 4.53 -17.75
N ALA A 212 10.47 4.91 -16.82
CA ALA A 212 10.83 5.22 -15.44
C ALA A 212 10.95 3.96 -14.54
N THR A 213 10.65 2.77 -15.06
CA THR A 213 10.62 1.52 -14.31
C THR A 213 10.96 0.30 -15.19
N THR A 214 11.41 -0.78 -14.56
CA THR A 214 11.55 -2.10 -15.19
C THR A 214 10.37 -3.03 -14.89
N LEU A 215 9.41 -2.59 -14.07
CA LEU A 215 8.19 -3.35 -13.78
C LEU A 215 7.32 -3.43 -15.05
N SER A 216 6.65 -4.57 -15.23
CA SER A 216 5.75 -4.76 -16.36
C SER A 216 4.37 -4.17 -16.05
N PRO A 217 3.84 -3.24 -16.86
CA PRO A 217 2.50 -2.70 -16.66
C PRO A 217 1.43 -3.74 -17.01
N VAL A 218 0.48 -3.97 -16.11
CA VAL A 218 -0.66 -4.86 -16.28
C VAL A 218 -1.94 -4.04 -16.23
N LEU A 219 -2.72 -4.05 -17.31
CA LEU A 219 -4.06 -3.44 -17.37
C LEU A 219 -5.13 -4.52 -17.18
N TRP A 220 -6.33 -4.26 -17.65
CA TRP A 220 -7.46 -5.21 -17.68
C TRP A 220 -8.15 -5.15 -19.03
N THR A 221 -8.88 -6.22 -19.33
CA THR A 221 -9.75 -6.31 -20.52
C THR A 221 -11.24 -6.23 -20.17
N LEU A 222 -11.58 -6.43 -18.90
CA LEU A 222 -12.94 -6.38 -18.37
C LEU A 222 -12.90 -5.64 -17.03
N ASP A 223 -13.73 -4.62 -16.91
CA ASP A 223 -13.92 -3.83 -15.70
C ASP A 223 -15.23 -4.27 -15.03
N THR A 224 -15.20 -4.50 -13.73
CA THR A 224 -16.37 -4.94 -12.94
C THR A 224 -17.31 -3.80 -12.56
N GLU A 225 -16.84 -2.55 -12.60
CA GLU A 225 -17.57 -1.36 -12.13
C GLU A 225 -18.07 -1.47 -10.68
N ASP A 226 -17.29 -2.11 -9.80
CA ASP A 226 -17.58 -2.29 -8.38
C ASP A 226 -17.36 -1.05 -7.50
#